data_AF-A0AAN8Y9Z9-F1
#
_entry.id   AF-A0AAN8Y9Z9-F1
#
_cell.length_a   1.000
_cell.length_b   1.000
_cell.length_c   1.000
_cell.angle_alpha   90.00
_cell.angle_beta   90.00
_cell.angle_gamma   90.00
#
_symmetry.space_group_name_H-M   'P 1'
#
loop_
_entity.id
_entity.type
_entity.pdbx_description
1 polymer ?
#
loop_
_entity_poly.entity_id
_entity_poly.type
_entity_poly.pdbx_seq_one_letter_code
_entity_poly.pdbx_strand_id
1 'polypeptide(L)'
;MKHARACNSIERTFGLLKERWGILGSPSWYSAKIHNRIISACCLIHNFIRREMKVNPLEIDVKEQVEYQQDNIDVIESSQEWTTWRDELAQSMWNAHLNN
;
A
#
# COMPACT_ATOMS: atom_id res chain seq x y z
N MET A 1 4.86 -14.20 7.81
CA MET A 1 5.56 -13.83 6.55
C MET A 1 4.66 -13.29 5.44
N LYS A 2 3.43 -13.77 5.24
CA LYS A 2 2.52 -13.26 4.18
C LYS A 2 2.10 -11.78 4.38
N HIS A 3 1.81 -11.38 5.61
CA HIS A 3 1.42 -10.01 5.96
C HIS A 3 2.51 -8.97 5.60
N ALA A 4 3.76 -9.21 5.99
CA ALA A 4 4.88 -8.30 5.69
C ALA A 4 5.13 -8.16 4.18
N ARG A 5 4.91 -9.23 3.39
CA ARG A 5 5.02 -9.18 1.92
C ARG A 5 3.92 -8.31 1.29
N ALA A 6 2.68 -8.43 1.77
CA ALA A 6 1.56 -7.60 1.32
C ALA A 6 1.83 -6.11 1.59
N CYS A 7 2.22 -5.78 2.83
CA CYS A 7 2.57 -4.41 3.21
C CYS A 7 3.70 -3.85 2.35
N ASN A 8 4.76 -4.63 2.13
CA ASN A 8 5.89 -4.21 1.27
C ASN A 8 5.45 -3.95 -0.19
N SER A 9 4.56 -4.80 -0.74
CA SER A 9 4.01 -4.59 -2.09
C SER A 9 3.19 -3.28 -2.18
N ILE A 10 2.36 -3.01 -1.17
CA ILE A 10 1.56 -1.79 -1.08
C ILE A 10 2.46 -0.55 -0.95
N GLU A 11 3.43 -0.57 -0.04
CA GLU A 11 4.36 0.53 0.20
C GLU A 11 5.18 0.85 -1.06
N ARG A 12 5.71 -0.17 -1.73
CA ARG A 12 6.42 0.00 -3.01
C ARG A 12 5.54 0.62 -4.08
N THR A 13 4.30 0.17 -4.21
CA THR A 13 3.35 0.72 -5.18
C THR A 13 3.09 2.21 -4.92
N PHE A 14 2.92 2.60 -3.65
CA PHE A 14 2.77 4.01 -3.29
C PHE A 14 4.06 4.82 -3.51
N GLY A 15 5.23 4.23 -3.29
CA GLY A 15 6.53 4.84 -3.60
C GLY A 15 6.64 5.23 -5.08
N LEU A 16 6.34 4.28 -5.97
CA LEU A 16 6.36 4.50 -7.42
C LEU A 16 5.35 5.57 -7.87
N LEU A 17 4.14 5.56 -7.30
CA LEU A 17 3.14 6.58 -7.60
C LEU A 17 3.59 7.97 -7.14
N LYS A 18 4.23 8.08 -5.97
CA LYS A 18 4.74 9.36 -5.46
C LYS A 18 5.92 9.90 -6.26
N GLU A 19 6.81 9.04 -6.72
CA GLU A 19 7.94 9.42 -7.57
C GLU A 19 7.45 9.98 -8.92
N ARG A 20 6.45 9.32 -9.52
CA ARG A 20 5.90 9.73 -10.81
C ARG A 20 5.00 10.96 -10.73
N TRP A 21 4.22 11.08 -9.65
CA TRP A 21 3.23 12.14 -9.48
C TRP A 21 3.63 13.05 -8.32
N GLY A 22 4.35 14.14 -8.62
CA GLY A 22 4.83 15.09 -7.61
C GLY A 22 3.73 15.69 -6.71
N ILE A 23 2.48 15.72 -7.17
CA ILE A 23 1.32 16.12 -6.36
C ILE A 23 1.09 15.23 -5.12
N LEU A 24 1.56 13.98 -5.14
CA LEU A 24 1.47 13.04 -4.03
C LEU A 24 2.67 13.13 -3.07
N GLY A 25 3.75 13.81 -3.47
CA GLY A 25 4.98 13.95 -2.69
C GLY A 25 4.95 15.10 -1.68
N SER A 26 4.11 16.11 -1.89
CA SER A 26 4.01 17.26 -0.99
C SER A 26 2.80 17.15 -0.04
N PRO A 27 2.94 17.60 1.22
CA PRO A 27 1.80 17.76 2.10
C PRO A 27 0.82 18.74 1.45
N SER A 28 -0.44 18.33 1.37
CA SER A 28 -1.49 19.11 0.72
C SER A 28 -2.58 19.47 1.72
N TRP A 29 -3.15 20.66 1.56
CA TRP A 29 -4.26 21.17 2.38
C TRP A 29 -5.63 20.69 1.89
N TYR A 30 -5.65 19.62 1.08
CA TYR A 30 -6.89 19.07 0.53
C TYR A 30 -7.67 18.30 1.60
N SER A 31 -8.99 18.41 1.56
CA SER A 31 -9.84 17.53 2.35
C SER A 31 -9.64 16.07 1.91
N ALA A 32 -9.90 15.12 2.81
CA ALA A 32 -9.76 13.68 2.53
C ALA A 32 -10.51 13.25 1.25
N LYS A 33 -11.69 13.83 1.00
CA LYS A 33 -12.48 13.56 -0.21
C LYS A 33 -11.76 13.96 -1.50
N ILE A 34 -11.08 15.11 -1.50
CA ILE A 34 -10.33 15.60 -2.66
C ILE A 34 -9.06 14.77 -2.83
N HIS A 35 -8.36 14.49 -1.74
CA HIS A 35 -7.14 13.68 -1.76
C HIS A 35 -7.40 12.27 -2.32
N ASN A 36 -8.50 11.62 -1.92
CA ASN A 36 -8.92 10.33 -2.48
C ASN A 36 -9.16 10.40 -4.00
N ARG A 37 -9.81 11.47 -4.48
CA ARG A 37 -10.03 11.67 -5.93
C ARG A 37 -8.73 11.86 -6.69
N ILE A 38 -7.77 12.60 -6.13
CA ILE A 38 -6.43 12.79 -6.71
C ILE A 38 -5.73 11.43 -6.84
N ILE A 39 -5.70 10.63 -5.77
CA ILE A 39 -5.10 9.30 -5.79
C ILE A 39 -5.76 8.42 -6.85
N SER A 40 -7.10 8.36 -6.89
CA SER A 40 -7.82 7.57 -7.89
C SER A 40 -7.50 8.02 -9.32
N ALA A 41 -7.44 9.33 -9.57
CA ALA A 41 -7.06 9.86 -10.89
C ALA A 41 -5.63 9.47 -11.27
N CYS A 42 -4.67 9.60 -10.35
CA CYS A 42 -3.28 9.18 -10.56
C CYS A 42 -3.19 7.68 -10.91
N CYS A 43 -3.92 6.81 -10.21
CA CYS A 43 -3.97 5.38 -10.51
C CYS A 43 -4.60 5.09 -11.88
N LEU A 44 -5.70 5.73 -12.23
CA LEU A 44 -6.37 5.56 -13.53
C LEU A 44 -5.47 5.99 -14.68
N ILE A 45 -4.85 7.17 -14.58
CA ILE A 45 -3.92 7.69 -15.59
C ILE A 45 -2.69 6.78 -15.69
N HIS A 46 -2.14 6.32 -14.57
CA HIS A 46 -1.04 5.38 -14.55
C HIS A 46 -1.38 4.08 -15.28
N ASN A 47 -2.54 3.48 -14.97
CA ASN A 47 -3.00 2.25 -15.62
C ASN A 47 -3.23 2.45 -17.12
N PHE A 48 -3.81 3.59 -17.51
CA PHE A 48 -4.01 3.94 -18.92
C PHE A 48 -2.68 4.05 -19.66
N ILE A 49 -1.72 4.79 -19.11
CA ILE A 49 -0.39 4.92 -19.70
C ILE A 49 0.30 3.55 -19.83
N ARG A 50 0.23 2.69 -18.80
CA ARG A 50 0.80 1.34 -18.86
C ARG A 50 0.15 0.46 -19.94
N ARG A 51 -1.14 0.65 -20.21
CA ARG A 51 -1.85 -0.11 -21.24
C ARG A 51 -1.44 0.33 -22.64
N GLU A 52 -1.33 1.64 -22.87
CA GLU A 52 -1.14 2.21 -24.21
C GLU A 52 0.33 2.38 -24.60
N MET A 53 1.23 2.64 -23.65
CA MET A 53 2.65 2.83 -23.91
C MET A 53 3.42 1.51 -23.75
N LYS A 54 3.95 0.98 -24.86
CA LYS A 54 4.74 -0.28 -24.88
C LYS A 54 6.05 -0.19 -24.08
N VAL A 55 6.62 1.00 -23.97
CA VAL A 55 7.86 1.27 -23.24
C VAL A 55 7.66 2.54 -22.43
N ASN A 56 7.63 2.39 -21.11
CA ASN A 56 7.66 3.51 -20.19
C ASN A 56 9.11 3.68 -19.73
N PRO A 57 9.82 4.78 -20.08
CA PRO A 57 11.22 5.00 -19.70
C PRO A 57 11.46 4.91 -18.19
N LEU A 58 10.46 5.29 -17.39
CA LEU A 58 10.49 5.20 -15.92
C LEU A 58 10.31 3.76 -15.38
N GLU A 59 9.88 2.81 -16.22
CA GLU A 59 9.75 1.39 -15.86
C GLU A 59 10.92 0.53 -16.35
N ILE A 60 11.80 1.06 -17.22
CA ILE A 60 12.97 0.31 -17.71
C ILE A 60 13.92 0.01 -16.55
N ASP A 61 14.11 0.97 -15.65
CA ASP A 61 14.90 0.83 -14.41
C ASP A 61 14.22 -0.10 -13.37
N VAL A 62 12.91 -0.30 -13.50
CA VAL A 62 12.09 -1.05 -12.55
C VAL A 62 11.94 -2.51 -12.96
N LYS A 63 11.93 -2.84 -14.27
CA LYS A 63 11.81 -4.22 -14.77
C LYS A 63 12.90 -5.17 -14.25
N GLU A 64 14.10 -4.67 -13.99
CA GLU A 64 15.18 -5.42 -13.33
C GLU A 64 14.84 -5.82 -11.88
N GLN A 65 13.88 -5.13 -11.24
CA GLN A 65 13.41 -5.41 -9.87
C GLN A 65 12.06 -6.16 -9.80
N VAL A 66 11.23 -6.13 -10.87
CA VAL A 66 9.90 -6.79 -10.90
C VAL A 66 9.98 -8.30 -11.13
N GLU A 67 11.10 -8.83 -11.63
CA GLU A 67 11.27 -10.27 -11.91
C GLU A 67 11.19 -11.18 -10.65
N TYR A 68 11.05 -10.61 -9.46
CA TYR A 68 10.92 -11.32 -8.18
C TYR A 68 9.50 -11.48 -7.61
N GLN A 69 8.42 -11.16 -8.34
CA GLN A 69 7.06 -11.16 -7.75
C GLN A 69 6.04 -11.99 -8.56
N GLN A 70 6.24 -13.31 -8.57
CA GLN A 70 5.24 -14.29 -9.05
C GLN A 70 4.13 -14.59 -8.01
N ASP A 71 4.28 -14.15 -6.75
CA ASP A 71 3.28 -14.42 -5.70
C ASP A 71 2.43 -13.17 -5.42
N ASN A 72 1.48 -12.87 -6.31
CA ASN A 72 0.44 -11.90 -5.99
C ASN A 72 -0.43 -12.48 -4.86
N ILE A 73 -0.65 -11.71 -3.80
CA ILE A 73 -1.53 -12.12 -2.70
C ILE A 73 -2.96 -11.83 -3.15
N ASP A 74 -3.61 -12.84 -3.74
CA ASP A 74 -4.97 -12.72 -4.28
C ASP A 74 -6.06 -12.71 -3.19
N VAL A 75 -5.73 -13.12 -1.97
CA VAL A 75 -6.69 -13.22 -0.85
C VAL A 75 -6.06 -12.75 0.46
N ILE A 76 -6.65 -11.72 1.06
CA ILE A 76 -6.38 -11.27 2.43
C ILE A 76 -7.52 -11.77 3.30
N GLU A 77 -7.39 -12.97 3.87
CA GLU A 77 -8.32 -13.46 4.87
C GLU A 77 -7.98 -12.86 6.25
N SER A 78 -9.02 -12.46 6.98
CA SER A 78 -8.88 -12.13 8.41
C SER A 78 -8.58 -13.42 9.15
N SER A 79 -7.32 -13.64 9.52
CA SER A 79 -7.00 -14.76 10.40
C SER A 79 -7.59 -14.48 11.78
N GLN A 80 -8.46 -15.39 12.23
CA GLN A 80 -9.05 -15.37 13.57
C GLN A 80 -7.94 -15.32 14.64
N GLU A 81 -6.81 -15.98 14.39
CA GLU A 81 -5.66 -16.05 15.29
C GLU A 81 -5.06 -14.65 15.56
N TRP A 82 -4.93 -13.83 14.52
CA TRP A 82 -4.40 -12.46 14.65
C TRP A 82 -5.40 -11.51 15.31
N THR A 83 -6.69 -11.81 15.20
CA THR A 83 -7.74 -11.05 15.88
C THR A 83 -7.71 -11.37 17.37
N THR A 84 -7.70 -12.66 17.73
CA THR A 84 -7.57 -13.13 19.10
C THR A 84 -6.32 -12.59 19.78
N TRP A 85 -5.16 -12.65 19.13
CA TRP A 85 -3.91 -12.13 19.71
C TRP A 85 -3.97 -10.63 20.01
N ARG A 86 -4.58 -9.83 19.12
CA ARG A 86 -4.76 -8.38 19.35
C ARG A 86 -5.70 -8.10 20.51
N ASP A 87 -6.78 -8.87 20.62
CA ASP A 87 -7.77 -8.72 21.69
C ASP A 87 -7.19 -9.11 23.05
N GLU A 88 -6.41 -10.20 23.12
CA GLU A 88 -5.68 -10.62 24.33
C GLU A 88 -4.67 -9.56 24.78
N LEU A 89 -3.91 -9.00 23.84
CA LEU A 89 -2.96 -7.93 24.14
C LEU A 89 -3.69 -6.69 24.68
N ALA A 90 -4.77 -6.26 24.03
CA ALA A 90 -5.57 -5.12 24.48
C ALA A 90 -6.15 -5.34 25.88
N GLN A 91 -6.67 -6.54 26.17
CA GLN A 91 -7.17 -6.91 27.49
C GLN A 91 -6.05 -6.91 28.53
N SER A 92 -4.85 -7.42 28.20
CA SER A 92 -3.71 -7.42 29.11
C SER A 92 -3.29 -5.99 29.51
N MET A 93 -3.25 -5.07 28.55
CA MET A 93 -2.91 -3.66 28.77
C MET A 93 -3.98 -2.95 29.61
N TRP A 94 -5.25 -3.22 29.33
CA TRP A 94 -6.37 -2.68 30.08
C TRP A 94 -6.37 -3.15 31.55
N ASN A 95 -6.15 -4.45 31.76
CA ASN A 95 -6.08 -5.03 33.10
C ASN A 95 -4.86 -4.52 33.89
N ALA A 96 -3.71 -4.36 33.23
CA ALA A 96 -2.53 -3.76 33.85
C ALA A 96 -2.78 -2.30 34.28
N HIS A 97 -3.58 -1.55 33.51
CA HIS A 97 -3.98 -0.19 33.87
C HIS A 97 -4.95 -0.15 35.05
N LEU A 98 -5.90 -1.09 35.14
CA LEU A 98 -6.86 -1.17 36.25
C LEU A 98 -6.25 -1.66 37.57
N ASN A 99 -5.17 -2.44 37.49
CA ASN A 99 -4.48 -3.03 38.64
C ASN A 99 -3.37 -2.11 39.21
N ASN A 100 -3.26 -0.87 38.74
CA ASN A 100 -2.30 0.14 39.17
C ASN A 100 -3.02 1.43 39.61
#